data_AF-A0A383EN53-F1
#
_entry.id   AF-A0A383EN53-F1
#
_cell.length_a   1.000
_cell.length_b   1.000
_cell.length_c   1.000
_cell.angle_alpha   90.00
_cell.angle_beta   90.00
_cell.angle_gamma   90.00
#
_symmetry.space_group_name_H-M   'P 1'
#
loop_
_entity.id
_entity.type
_entity.pdbx_description
1 polymer ?
#
loop_
_entity_poly.entity_id
_entity_poly.type
_entity_poly.pdbx_seq_one_letter_code
_entity_poly.pdbx_strand_id
1 'polypeptide(L)'
;VPDTGISLQNRSSGFTLEENHPNQVGGGKRPFHTIISAFVTRDGMPLISHGVMGGHMQPQGHAQMMVRLFDYGQNPQTVLDAPRWRF
;
A
#
# COMPACT_ATOMS: atom_id res chain seq x y z
N VAL A 1 2.09 -0.65 -25.94
CA VAL A 1 3.01 -0.98 -27.06
C VAL A 1 2.15 -1.59 -28.16
N PRO A 2 2.23 -1.13 -29.42
CA PRO A 2 1.38 -1.66 -30.50
C PRO A 2 1.44 -3.18 -30.55
N ASP A 3 0.28 -3.82 -30.75
CA ASP A 3 0.13 -5.27 -30.98
C ASP A 3 0.59 -6.22 -29.85
N THR A 4 0.94 -5.72 -28.66
CA THR A 4 1.36 -6.60 -27.53
C THR A 4 0.36 -6.74 -26.40
N GLY A 5 -0.69 -5.91 -26.34
CA GLY A 5 -1.60 -5.84 -25.19
C GLY A 5 -0.96 -5.28 -23.90
N ILE A 6 0.30 -4.80 -23.95
CA ILE A 6 1.00 -4.27 -22.78
C ILE A 6 0.61 -2.81 -22.54
N SER A 7 -0.08 -2.58 -21.43
CA SER A 7 -0.29 -1.25 -20.85
C SER A 7 0.88 -0.90 -19.93
N LEU A 8 1.68 0.08 -20.33
CA LEU A 8 2.79 0.55 -19.51
C LEU A 8 2.25 1.32 -18.30
N GLN A 9 2.87 1.10 -17.14
CA GLN A 9 2.51 1.82 -15.92
C GLN A 9 2.91 3.32 -16.01
N ASN A 10 2.17 4.16 -15.31
CA ASN A 10 2.49 5.58 -15.11
C ASN A 10 3.21 5.87 -13.79
N ARG A 11 3.86 4.87 -13.15
CA ARG A 11 4.45 4.97 -11.81
C ARG A 11 5.45 6.13 -11.65
N SER A 12 6.14 6.51 -12.72
CA SER A 12 7.07 7.66 -12.70
C SER A 12 6.38 8.99 -12.39
N SER A 13 5.05 9.09 -12.50
CA SER A 13 4.30 10.28 -12.04
C SER A 13 4.41 10.51 -10.53
N GLY A 14 4.97 9.55 -9.77
CA GLY A 14 5.25 9.70 -8.35
C GLY A 14 6.55 10.43 -8.03
N PHE A 15 7.39 10.79 -9.02
CA PHE A 15 8.55 11.67 -8.77
C PHE A 15 8.11 13.13 -8.53
N THR A 16 8.99 13.91 -7.90
CA THR A 16 8.91 15.38 -7.92
C THR A 16 10.01 15.97 -8.80
N LEU A 17 9.81 17.22 -9.24
CA LEU A 17 10.82 18.04 -9.91
C LEU A 17 11.50 19.03 -8.96
N GLU A 18 11.06 19.09 -7.70
CA GLU A 18 11.66 19.93 -6.67
C GLU A 18 13.13 19.59 -6.46
N GLU A 19 13.98 20.61 -6.59
CA GLU A 19 15.42 20.47 -6.42
C GLU A 19 15.76 20.06 -4.98
N ASN A 20 16.66 19.09 -4.83
CA ASN A 20 17.10 18.55 -3.54
C ASN A 20 16.05 17.73 -2.76
N HIS A 21 14.84 17.54 -3.28
CA HIS A 21 13.88 16.63 -2.65
C HIS A 21 14.36 15.17 -2.75
N PRO A 22 14.25 14.32 -1.70
CA PRO A 22 14.71 12.93 -1.74
C PRO A 22 14.10 12.09 -2.88
N ASN A 23 12.89 12.46 -3.30
CA ASN A 23 12.15 11.86 -4.40
C ASN A 23 12.20 12.67 -5.72
N GLN A 24 13.20 13.54 -5.91
CA GLN A 24 13.47 14.22 -7.18
C GLN A 24 13.75 13.18 -8.29
N VAL A 25 13.26 13.42 -9.51
CA VAL A 25 13.50 12.54 -10.67
C VAL A 25 15.00 12.42 -11.00
N GLY A 26 15.44 11.24 -11.43
CA GLY A 26 16.84 10.99 -11.84
C GLY A 26 16.99 9.71 -12.67
N GLY A 27 18.01 9.65 -13.52
CA GLY A 27 18.28 8.49 -14.38
C GLY A 27 18.46 7.20 -13.56
N GLY A 28 17.75 6.13 -13.92
CA GLY A 28 17.81 4.83 -13.21
C GLY A 28 17.20 4.81 -11.80
N LYS A 29 16.75 5.96 -11.26
CA LYS A 29 16.12 6.05 -9.95
C LYS A 29 14.71 5.44 -9.99
N ARG A 30 14.24 4.94 -8.85
CA ARG A 30 12.85 4.49 -8.66
C ARG A 30 12.09 5.53 -7.81
N PRO A 31 10.85 5.90 -8.15
CA PRO A 31 10.09 6.86 -7.37
C PRO A 31 9.62 6.24 -6.06
N PHE A 32 9.24 7.09 -5.10
CA PHE A 32 8.42 6.68 -3.97
C PHE A 32 7.24 5.82 -4.45
N HIS A 33 7.04 4.67 -3.80
CA HIS A 33 6.08 3.68 -4.23
C HIS A 33 4.95 3.56 -3.21
N THR A 34 3.72 3.76 -3.66
CA THR A 34 2.54 3.64 -2.80
C THR A 34 2.16 2.20 -2.50
N ILE A 35 2.58 1.25 -3.34
CA ILE A 35 2.29 -0.19 -3.11
C ILE A 35 3.05 -0.68 -1.89
N ILE A 36 2.29 -1.16 -0.91
CA ILE A 36 2.79 -1.81 0.29
C ILE A 36 1.98 -3.10 0.51
N SER A 37 2.69 -4.19 0.83
CA SER A 37 2.08 -5.46 1.24
C SER A 37 2.36 -5.66 2.73
N ALA A 38 1.43 -6.25 3.46
CA ALA A 38 1.60 -6.51 4.88
C ALA A 38 1.43 -8.00 5.22
N PHE A 39 2.22 -8.42 6.20
CA PHE A 39 2.22 -9.78 6.71
C PHE A 39 2.42 -9.74 8.22
N VAL A 40 1.58 -10.46 8.94
CA VAL A 40 1.61 -10.54 10.40
C VAL A 40 2.11 -11.91 10.81
N THR A 41 3.04 -11.91 11.75
CA THR A 41 3.52 -13.11 12.44
C THR A 41 3.15 -13.03 13.92
N ARG A 42 3.01 -14.19 14.57
CA ARG A 42 2.83 -14.32 16.02
C ARG A 42 3.67 -15.51 16.48
N ASP A 43 4.50 -15.28 17.50
CA ASP A 43 5.40 -16.30 18.06
C ASP A 43 6.29 -16.97 16.98
N GLY A 44 6.79 -16.16 16.04
CA GLY A 44 7.60 -16.64 14.91
C GLY A 44 6.82 -17.35 13.80
N MET A 45 5.52 -17.58 13.97
CA MET A 45 4.67 -18.29 13.02
C MET A 45 3.86 -17.32 12.13
N PRO A 46 3.63 -17.65 10.86
CA PRO A 46 2.79 -16.86 9.97
C PRO A 46 1.34 -16.86 10.45
N LEU A 47 0.71 -15.68 10.50
CA LEU A 47 -0.65 -15.53 10.97
C LEU A 47 -1.59 -15.01 9.86
N ILE A 48 -1.30 -13.84 9.29
CA ILE A 48 -2.16 -13.19 8.29
C ILE A 48 -1.32 -12.53 7.20
N SER A 49 -1.68 -12.75 5.94
CA SER A 49 -1.28 -11.90 4.81
C SER A 49 -2.42 -10.95 4.48
N HIS A 50 -2.17 -9.64 4.36
CA HIS A 50 -3.21 -8.69 4.04
C HIS A 50 -2.71 -7.49 3.24
N GLY A 51 -3.65 -6.79 2.62
CA GLY A 51 -3.41 -5.55 1.90
C GLY A 51 -4.71 -4.77 1.73
N VAL A 52 -4.60 -3.44 1.66
CA VAL A 52 -5.71 -2.56 1.33
C VAL A 52 -5.31 -1.75 0.11
N MET A 53 -6.01 -1.91 -1.01
CA MET A 53 -5.75 -1.11 -2.21
C MET A 53 -6.13 0.36 -1.98
N GLY A 54 -5.38 1.30 -2.57
CA GLY A 54 -5.80 2.72 -2.61
C GLY A 54 -4.70 3.80 -2.63
N GLY A 55 -3.53 3.54 -3.22
CA GLY A 55 -2.47 4.56 -3.33
C GLY A 55 -1.98 5.07 -1.97
N HIS A 56 -2.20 6.34 -1.62
CA HIS A 56 -1.84 6.88 -0.30
C HIS A 56 -2.74 6.39 0.85
N MET A 57 -3.88 5.77 0.53
CA MET A 57 -4.77 5.14 1.52
C MET A 57 -4.17 3.85 2.11
N GLN A 58 -3.27 3.16 1.40
CA GLN A 58 -2.77 1.84 1.81
C GLN A 58 -2.28 1.81 3.28
N PRO A 59 -1.39 2.72 3.74
CA PRO A 59 -0.94 2.71 5.13
C PRO A 59 -2.08 2.94 6.13
N GLN A 60 -3.02 3.82 5.80
CA GLN A 60 -4.17 4.13 6.67
C GLN A 60 -5.12 2.92 6.76
N GLY A 61 -5.35 2.24 5.63
CA GLY A 61 -6.14 1.01 5.57
C GLY A 61 -5.47 -0.13 6.34
N HIS A 62 -4.15 -0.28 6.24
CA HIS A 62 -3.39 -1.26 7.01
C HIS A 62 -3.54 -1.02 8.52
N ALA A 63 -3.40 0.22 8.98
CA ALA A 63 -3.62 0.57 10.39
C ALA A 63 -5.04 0.22 10.86
N GLN A 64 -6.05 0.57 10.06
CA GLN A 64 -7.46 0.27 10.36
C GLN A 64 -7.73 -1.25 10.43
N MET A 65 -7.12 -2.05 9.55
CA MET A 65 -7.21 -3.51 9.61
C MET A 65 -6.56 -4.07 10.88
N MET A 66 -5.35 -3.62 11.22
CA MET A 66 -4.60 -4.12 12.38
C MET A 66 -5.34 -3.87 13.69
N VAL A 67 -5.84 -2.65 13.91
CA VAL A 67 -6.62 -2.30 15.11
C VAL A 67 -7.87 -3.17 15.21
N ARG A 68 -8.61 -3.35 14.12
CA ARG A 68 -9.84 -4.16 14.14
C ARG A 68 -9.58 -5.65 14.38
N LEU A 69 -8.54 -6.20 13.77
CA LEU A 69 -8.16 -7.60 13.94
C LEU A 69 -7.67 -7.89 15.37
N PHE A 70 -6.78 -7.05 15.89
CA PHE A 70 -6.03 -7.37 17.10
C PHE A 70 -6.54 -6.66 18.35
N ASP A 71 -7.02 -5.43 18.24
CA ASP A 71 -7.55 -4.70 19.40
C ASP A 71 -9.05 -4.98 19.60
N TYR A 72 -9.82 -5.11 18.51
CA TYR A 72 -11.27 -5.38 18.58
C TYR A 72 -11.65 -6.85 18.34
N GLY A 73 -10.69 -7.72 18.05
CA GLY A 73 -10.92 -9.15 17.86
C GLY A 73 -11.93 -9.49 16.75
N GLN A 74 -12.07 -8.60 15.76
CA GLN A 74 -13.03 -8.79 14.68
C GLN A 74 -12.53 -9.85 13.69
N ASN A 75 -13.45 -10.65 13.14
CA ASN A 75 -13.10 -11.60 12.09
C ASN A 75 -12.74 -10.85 10.78
N PRO A 76 -11.99 -11.50 9.86
CA PRO A 76 -11.51 -10.86 8.64
C PRO A 76 -12.60 -10.18 7.78
N GLN A 77 -13.78 -10.80 7.64
CA GLN A 77 -14.86 -10.23 6.83
C GLN A 77 -15.39 -8.95 7.46
N THR A 78 -15.65 -8.96 8.77
CA THR A 78 -16.10 -7.77 9.52
C THR A 78 -15.08 -6.63 9.45
N VAL A 79 -13.78 -6.94 9.48
CA VAL A 79 -12.73 -5.93 9.28
C VAL A 79 -12.80 -5.30 7.89
N LEU A 80 -13.07 -6.10 6.86
CA LEU A 80 -13.18 -5.63 5.49
C LEU A 80 -14.45 -4.78 5.27
N ASP A 81 -15.57 -5.21 5.83
CA ASP A 81 -16.89 -4.55 5.71
C ASP A 81 -16.95 -3.23 6.46
N ALA A 82 -16.13 -3.07 7.49
CA ALA A 82 -16.21 -1.93 8.36
C ALA A 82 -15.94 -0.60 7.63
N PRO A 83 -16.68 0.48 7.98
CA PRO A 83 -16.46 1.80 7.41
C PRO A 83 -15.04 2.28 7.74
N ARG A 84 -14.46 3.01 6.79
CA ARG A 84 -13.08 3.49 6.83
C ARG A 84 -13.01 5.00 6.79
N TRP A 85 -11.99 5.54 7.43
CA TRP A 85 -11.59 6.94 7.29
C TRP A 85 -10.36 7.06 6.38
N ARG A 86 -10.19 8.23 5.79
CA ARG A 86 -9.00 8.62 5.03
C ARG A 86 -8.71 10.11 5.18
N PHE A 87 -7.45 10.49 5.31
CA PHE A 87 -6.95 11.87 5.18
C PHE A 87 -6.02 12.02 3.96
#